data_AF-B7AMW7-F1
#
_entry.id   AF-B7AMW7-F1
#
_cell.length_a   1.000
_cell.length_b   1.000
_cell.length_c   1.000
_cell.angle_alpha   90.00
_cell.angle_beta   90.00
_cell.angle_gamma   90.00
#
_symmetry.space_group_name_H-M   'P 1'
#
loop_
_entity.id
_entity.type
_entity.pdbx_description
1 polymer ?
#
loop_
_entity_poly.entity_id
_entity_poly.type
_entity_poly.pdbx_seq_one_letter_code
_entity_poly.pdbx_strand_id
1 'polypeptide(L)'
;MAMYDEKMVLCASSAYEQKYYFNEDFASLPDQIKDELKIMCVLFTEEVGGILTLRFAEDGTLMLETEADEGDLLYDDIACGLLIKRIQNEKRELLESIELFYKVFFLGENIQL
;
A
#
# COMPACT_ATOMS: atom_id res chain seq x y z
N MET A 1 16.03 -23.77 -3.22
CA MET A 1 14.90 -23.08 -3.87
C MET A 1 14.14 -22.42 -2.74
N ALA A 2 14.49 -21.17 -2.39
CA ALA A 2 13.75 -20.46 -1.37
C ALA A 2 12.39 -20.13 -1.99
N MET A 3 11.31 -20.73 -1.48
CA MET A 3 9.96 -20.23 -1.73
C MET A 3 9.99 -18.78 -1.25
N TYR A 4 10.00 -17.84 -2.19
CA TYR A 4 9.66 -16.47 -1.85
C TYR A 4 8.25 -16.55 -1.28
N ASP A 5 8.16 -16.30 0.02
CA ASP A 5 6.97 -15.77 0.67
C ASP A 5 6.71 -14.41 0.02
N GLU A 6 6.29 -14.44 -1.25
CA GLU A 6 5.99 -13.29 -2.09
C GLU A 6 4.66 -12.74 -1.61
N LYS A 7 4.70 -12.21 -0.38
CA LYS A 7 3.82 -11.18 0.14
C LYS A 7 3.39 -10.32 -1.05
N MET A 8 2.13 -10.41 -1.49
CA MET A 8 1.74 -9.76 -2.75
C MET A 8 1.69 -8.24 -2.56
N VAL A 9 2.80 -7.58 -2.87
CA VAL A 9 2.96 -6.13 -2.79
C VAL A 9 2.20 -5.51 -3.97
N LEU A 10 1.35 -4.54 -3.67
CA LEU A 10 0.66 -3.71 -4.67
C LEU A 10 1.56 -2.55 -5.10
N CYS A 11 2.01 -1.77 -4.13
CA CYS A 11 2.89 -0.64 -4.34
C CYS A 11 3.66 -0.28 -3.06
N ALA A 12 4.74 0.46 -3.22
CA ALA A 12 5.51 0.97 -2.10
C ALA A 12 6.14 2.33 -2.44
N SER A 13 6.29 3.20 -1.45
CA SER A 13 7.10 4.42 -1.53
C SER A 13 8.18 4.41 -0.45
N SER A 14 9.32 5.02 -0.77
CA SER A 14 10.44 5.17 0.16
C SER A 14 10.93 6.62 0.16
N ALA A 15 10.93 7.24 1.33
CA ALA A 15 11.55 8.56 1.55
C ALA A 15 13.07 8.48 1.37
N TYR A 16 13.70 7.37 1.78
CA TYR A 16 15.14 7.15 1.70
C TYR A 16 15.65 7.08 0.26
N GLU A 17 14.94 6.32 -0.58
CA GLU A 17 15.31 6.11 -1.98
C GLU A 17 14.70 7.16 -2.92
N GLN A 18 13.74 7.95 -2.45
CA GLN A 18 12.94 8.89 -3.26
C GLN A 18 12.30 8.20 -4.47
N LYS A 19 11.78 6.99 -4.24
CA LYS A 19 11.23 6.12 -5.28
C LYS A 19 9.83 5.66 -4.92
N TYR A 20 9.03 5.46 -5.96
CA TYR A 20 7.75 4.79 -5.91
C TYR A 20 7.81 3.55 -6.81
N TYR A 21 7.41 2.42 -6.25
CA TYR A 21 7.26 1.14 -6.94
C TYR A 21 5.77 0.79 -7.05
N PHE A 22 5.38 0.27 -8.20
CA PHE A 22 4.07 -0.32 -8.43
C PHE A 22 4.27 -1.69 -9.07
N ASN A 23 3.52 -2.69 -8.61
CA ASN A 23 3.65 -4.05 -9.10
C ASN A 23 2.88 -4.24 -10.43
N GLU A 24 3.59 -4.70 -11.46
CA GLU A 24 3.06 -4.92 -12.82
C GLU A 24 1.95 -5.99 -12.87
N ASP A 25 1.86 -6.89 -11.89
CA ASP A 25 0.74 -7.83 -11.78
C ASP A 25 -0.62 -7.10 -11.67
N PHE A 26 -0.60 -5.86 -11.17
CA PHE A 26 -1.76 -4.99 -11.01
C PHE A 26 -1.91 -3.97 -12.16
N ALA A 27 -1.22 -4.19 -13.28
CA ALA A 27 -1.28 -3.28 -14.44
C ALA A 27 -2.69 -3.09 -15.01
N SER A 28 -3.62 -4.01 -14.76
CA SER A 28 -5.02 -3.89 -15.17
C SER A 28 -5.84 -2.89 -14.34
N LEU A 29 -5.32 -2.38 -13.22
CA LEU A 29 -6.00 -1.32 -12.48
C LEU A 29 -6.15 -0.06 -13.36
N PRO A 30 -7.25 0.70 -13.24
CA PRO A 30 -7.40 1.96 -13.95
C PRO A 30 -6.28 2.95 -13.61
N ASP A 31 -5.82 3.72 -14.60
CA ASP A 31 -4.70 4.66 -14.40
C ASP A 31 -5.00 5.71 -13.31
N GLN A 32 -6.26 6.14 -13.19
CA GLN A 32 -6.68 7.03 -12.10
C GLN A 32 -6.43 6.43 -10.71
N ILE A 33 -6.64 5.12 -10.54
CA ILE A 33 -6.40 4.41 -9.28
C ILE A 33 -4.89 4.31 -9.01
N LYS A 34 -4.09 4.02 -10.04
CA LYS A 34 -2.63 3.98 -9.94
C LYS A 34 -2.05 5.35 -9.57
N ASP A 35 -2.56 6.42 -10.17
CA ASP A 35 -2.15 7.79 -9.87
C ASP A 35 -2.54 8.18 -8.44
N GLU A 36 -3.75 7.83 -8.01
CA GLU A 36 -4.19 8.11 -6.64
C GLU A 36 -3.36 7.36 -5.59
N LEU A 37 -3.04 6.09 -5.84
CA LEU A 37 -2.13 5.30 -5.01
C LEU A 37 -0.74 5.94 -4.95
N LYS A 38 -0.19 6.36 -6.10
CA LYS A 38 1.12 7.00 -6.16
C LYS A 38 1.15 8.31 -5.38
N ILE A 39 0.15 9.18 -5.60
CA ILE A 39 0.04 10.47 -4.91
C ILE A 39 -0.04 10.23 -3.40
N MET A 40 -0.90 9.32 -2.96
CA MET A 40 -1.06 8.98 -1.55
C MET A 40 0.25 8.46 -0.93
N CYS A 41 0.92 7.51 -1.59
CA CYS A 41 2.13 6.90 -1.04
C CYS A 41 3.29 7.89 -0.97
N VAL A 42 3.48 8.70 -2.02
CA VAL A 42 4.53 9.72 -2.04
C VAL A 42 4.27 10.79 -0.99
N LEU A 43 3.04 11.32 -0.90
CA LEU A 43 2.71 12.33 0.11
C LEU A 43 2.93 11.81 1.53
N PHE A 44 2.57 10.55 1.81
CA PHE A 44 2.82 9.95 3.11
C PHE A 44 4.31 9.95 3.47
N THR A 45 5.17 9.45 2.57
CA THR A 45 6.62 9.39 2.83
C THR A 45 7.29 10.76 2.88
N GLU A 46 6.74 11.76 2.19
CA GLU A 46 7.22 13.15 2.29
C GLU A 46 6.84 13.80 3.63
N GLU A 47 5.68 13.45 4.20
CA GLU A 47 5.24 13.99 5.50
C GLU A 47 5.88 13.26 6.70
N VAL A 48 6.08 11.95 6.59
CA VAL A 48 6.46 11.09 7.72
C VAL A 48 7.91 10.60 7.65
N GLY A 49 8.49 10.48 6.46
CA GLY A 49 9.71 9.70 6.24
C GLY A 49 9.43 8.20 6.06
N GLY A 50 10.46 7.37 6.23
CA GLY A 50 10.32 5.91 6.19
C GLY A 50 9.93 5.32 4.84
N ILE A 51 9.34 4.13 4.91
CA ILE A 51 8.80 3.36 3.79
C ILE A 51 7.33 3.06 4.09
N LEU A 52 6.46 3.29 3.10
CA LEU A 52 5.08 2.83 3.13
C LEU A 52 4.90 1.74 2.08
N THR A 53 4.41 0.58 2.50
CA THR A 53 4.11 -0.57 1.64
C THR A 53 2.63 -0.92 1.73
N LEU A 54 1.97 -0.98 0.57
CA LEU A 54 0.63 -1.55 0.44
C LEU A 54 0.77 -2.97 -0.08
N ARG A 55 0.26 -3.94 0.67
CA ARG A 55 0.34 -5.37 0.32
C ARG A 55 -0.88 -6.15 0.77
N PHE A 56 -1.11 -7.30 0.15
CA PHE A 56 -2.18 -8.21 0.53
C PHE A 56 -1.71 -9.28 1.51
N ALA A 57 -2.56 -9.60 2.48
CA ALA A 57 -2.48 -10.82 3.26
C ALA A 57 -3.05 -12.01 2.48
N GLU A 58 -2.86 -13.23 2.98
CA GLU A 58 -3.30 -14.46 2.31
C GLU A 58 -4.84 -14.53 2.12
N ASP A 59 -5.60 -13.93 3.03
CA ASP A 59 -7.07 -13.81 2.96
C ASP A 59 -7.55 -12.66 2.06
N GLY A 60 -6.62 -11.97 1.42
CA GLY A 60 -6.89 -10.85 0.54
C GLY A 60 -7.14 -9.53 1.25
N THR A 61 -6.94 -9.42 2.56
CA THR A 61 -6.98 -8.12 3.24
C THR A 61 -5.83 -7.22 2.79
N LEU A 62 -6.15 -5.96 2.48
CA LEU A 62 -5.17 -4.94 2.12
C LEU A 62 -4.54 -4.33 3.38
N MET A 63 -3.23 -4.47 3.51
CA MET A 63 -2.42 -4.01 4.63
C MET A 63 -1.58 -2.80 4.22
N LEU A 64 -1.57 -1.76 5.06
CA LEU A 64 -0.65 -0.62 4.98
C LEU A 64 0.42 -0.83 6.04
N GLU A 65 1.63 -1.20 5.61
CA GLU A 65 2.78 -1.46 6.46
C GLU A 65 3.76 -0.29 6.37
N THR A 66 4.25 0.19 7.51
CA THR A 66 5.22 1.28 7.60
C THR A 66 6.50 0.78 8.25
N GLU A 67 7.63 1.10 7.63
CA GLU A 67 8.96 0.71 8.11
C GLU A 67 9.86 1.95 8.18
N ALA A 68 10.70 2.02 9.22
CA ALA A 68 11.71 3.05 9.37
C ALA A 68 12.95 2.44 10.01
N ASP A 69 14.12 3.00 9.70
CA ASP A 69 15.39 2.53 10.28
C ASP A 69 15.44 2.79 11.79
N GLU A 70 15.98 1.85 12.56
CA GLU A 70 16.20 1.98 14.00
C GLU A 70 17.22 3.10 14.29
N GLY A 71 16.72 4.33 14.44
CA GLY A 71 17.54 5.54 14.63
C GLY A 71 17.23 6.66 13.64
N ASP A 72 16.21 6.50 12.79
CA ASP A 72 15.75 7.56 11.90
C ASP A 72 15.16 8.72 12.71
N LEU A 73 15.94 9.81 12.84
CA LEU A 73 15.51 11.06 13.48
C LEU A 73 14.51 11.85 12.64
N LEU A 74 14.40 11.54 11.34
CA LEU A 74 13.47 12.19 10.42
C LEU A 74 12.11 11.48 10.41
N TYR A 75 12.03 10.26 10.96
CA TYR A 75 10.77 9.54 11.06
C TYR A 75 9.94 10.03 12.25
N ASP A 76 8.70 10.44 11.98
CA ASP A 76 7.75 10.85 13.02
C ASP A 76 6.72 9.73 13.28
N ASP A 77 6.99 8.91 14.28
CA ASP A 77 6.10 7.81 14.73
C ASP A 77 4.66 8.26 15.03
N ILE A 78 4.49 9.48 15.57
CA ILE A 78 3.19 10.01 15.97
C ILE A 78 2.42 10.43 14.73
N ALA A 79 3.07 11.19 13.83
CA ALA A 79 2.49 11.59 12.56
C ALA A 79 2.15 10.38 11.69
N CYS A 80 3.03 9.36 11.66
CA CYS A 80 2.79 8.09 10.99
C CYS A 80 1.45 7.48 11.40
N GLY A 81 1.26 7.21 12.70
CA GLY A 81 0.04 6.57 13.21
C GLY A 81 -1.22 7.40 12.95
N LEU A 82 -1.14 8.73 13.00
CA LEU A 82 -2.24 9.62 12.67
C LEU A 82 -2.58 9.61 11.18
N LEU A 83 -1.57 9.66 10.30
CA LEU A 83 -1.75 9.69 8.86
C LEU A 83 -2.24 8.35 8.30
N ILE A 84 -1.76 7.22 8.82
CA ILE A 84 -2.32 5.90 8.47
C ILE A 84 -3.82 5.84 8.79
N LYS A 85 -4.23 6.26 9.99
CA LYS A 85 -5.65 6.31 10.36
C LYS A 85 -6.44 7.27 9.48
N ARG A 86 -5.83 8.38 9.08
CA ARG A 86 -6.46 9.35 8.17
C ARG A 86 -6.67 8.74 6.79
N ILE A 87 -5.65 8.11 6.21
CA ILE A 87 -5.72 7.41 4.93
C ILE A 87 -6.81 6.33 4.97
N GLN A 88 -6.82 5.48 6.00
CA GLN A 88 -7.84 4.44 6.17
C GLN A 88 -9.28 4.99 6.23
N ASN A 89 -9.47 6.23 6.69
CA ASN A 89 -10.78 6.87 6.76
C ASN A 89 -11.14 7.63 5.47
N GLU A 90 -10.23 8.47 4.97
CA GLU A 90 -10.48 9.34 3.80
C GLU A 90 -10.43 8.58 2.47
N LYS A 91 -9.63 7.50 2.39
CA LYS A 91 -9.46 6.66 1.20
C LYS A 91 -10.15 5.31 1.33
N ARG A 92 -11.11 5.18 2.26
CA ARG A 92 -11.80 3.91 2.52
C ARG A 92 -12.35 3.26 1.25
N GLU A 93 -13.11 4.01 0.46
CA GLU A 93 -13.72 3.49 -0.78
C GLU A 93 -12.67 2.98 -1.79
N LEU A 94 -11.55 3.70 -1.92
CA LEU A 94 -10.43 3.31 -2.76
C LEU A 94 -9.81 1.99 -2.27
N LEU A 95 -9.49 1.92 -0.97
CA LEU A 95 -8.85 0.75 -0.36
C LEU A 95 -9.76 -0.48 -0.41
N GLU A 96 -11.05 -0.32 -0.11
CA GLU A 96 -12.06 -1.38 -0.22
C GLU A 96 -12.23 -1.86 -1.67
N SER A 97 -12.22 -0.94 -2.65
CA SER A 97 -12.31 -1.30 -4.07
C SER A 97 -11.10 -2.09 -4.55
N ILE A 98 -9.90 -1.75 -4.05
CA ILE A 98 -8.66 -2.47 -4.36
C ILE A 98 -8.66 -3.86 -3.71
N GLU A 99 -9.13 -3.96 -2.46
CA GLU A 99 -9.29 -5.24 -1.77
C GLU A 99 -10.26 -6.17 -2.50
N LEU A 100 -11.39 -5.63 -2.94
CA LEU A 100 -12.39 -6.33 -3.73
C LEU A 100 -11.80 -6.82 -5.06
N PHE A 101 -11.09 -5.94 -5.77
CA PHE A 101 -10.39 -6.30 -7.00
C PHE A 101 -9.45 -7.48 -6.78
N TYR A 102 -8.65 -7.45 -5.72
CA TYR A 102 -7.74 -8.55 -5.41
C TYR A 102 -8.48 -9.86 -5.15
N LYS A 103 -9.51 -9.85 -4.30
CA LYS A 103 -10.31 -11.04 -3.97
C LYS A 103 -10.98 -11.66 -5.20
N VAL A 104 -11.52 -10.85 -6.11
CA VAL A 104 -12.17 -11.34 -7.34
C VAL A 104 -11.15 -11.88 -8.35
N PHE A 105 -10.12 -11.10 -8.66
CA PHE A 105 -9.25 -11.39 -9.82
C PHE A 105 -8.07 -12.31 -9.47
N PHE A 106 -7.62 -12.34 -8.22
CA PHE A 106 -6.47 -13.13 -7.79
C PHE A 106 -6.86 -14.32 -6.92
N LEU A 107 -7.82 -14.16 -6.00
CA LEU A 107 -8.30 -15.26 -5.15
C LEU A 107 -9.48 -16.04 -5.77
N GLY A 108 -10.11 -15.50 -6.82
CA GLY A 108 -11.22 -16.14 -7.50
C GLY A 108 -12.50 -16.20 -6.65
N GLU A 109 -12.65 -15.30 -5.67
CA GLU A 109 -13.85 -15.24 -4.84
C GLU A 109 -15.07 -14.88 -5.69
N ASN A 110 -16.15 -15.64 -5.52
CA ASN A 110 -17.42 -15.35 -6.17
C ASN A 110 -18.21 -14.36 -5.31
N ILE A 111 -18.17 -13.10 -5.70
CA ILE A 111 -18.88 -12.04 -4.99
C ILE A 111 -20.28 -11.92 -5.61
N GLN A 112 -21.30 -12.22 -4.81
CA GLN A 112 -22.68 -11.90 -5.16
C GLN A 112 -22.88 -10.40 -4.94
N LEU A 113 -22.82 -9.63 -6.03
CA LEU A 113 -23.14 -8.20 -6.08
C LEU A 113 -24.65 -7.97 -5.88
#